data_AF-A0A972LP12-F1
#
_entry.id   AF-A0A972LP12-F1
#
_cell.length_a   1.000
_cell.length_b   1.000
_cell.length_c   1.000
_cell.angle_alpha   90.00
_cell.angle_beta   90.00
_cell.angle_gamma   90.00
#
_symmetry.space_group_name_H-M   'P 1'
#
loop_
_entity.id
_entity.type
_entity.pdbx_description
1 polymer ?
#
loop_
_entity_poly.entity_id
_entity_poly.type
_entity_poly.pdbx_seq_one_letter_code
_entity_poly.pdbx_strand_id
1 'polypeptide(L)'
;MKNKITTLILIACTGLATTVDARREQFYGQYVIFYASGSNICYVIDNDHLRALGGSERRVKEVSSRNNLLDSGKPIYPCPLGDGFYRYRHSKGVYWINNANVCAVSSEADLRALGGRNRVRVVDRNIDILGGRSNVSSCKVSNKIEPRPNSNGLSFSGSNTRFFSVRGRSVVYQVQNNQVCMVLSPDQLNVLGGNRVESTRSYQEIFNGKKDKGACVWPDGFYQIKGRGAVYRASQGNICWVRNPAQLKDFGGIGQVKLVDNNAGLLPGSKDPKQCD
;
A
#
# COMPACT_ATOMS: atom_id res chain seq x y z
N MET A 1 -17.13 -25.02 -0.54
CA MET A 1 -16.70 -23.61 -0.41
C MET A 1 -17.78 -22.74 -1.04
N LYS A 2 -18.41 -21.81 -0.30
CA LYS A 2 -19.44 -20.92 -0.85
C LYS A 2 -18.74 -19.65 -1.37
N ASN A 3 -18.77 -19.42 -2.68
CA ASN A 3 -18.27 -18.18 -3.29
C ASN A 3 -19.13 -17.01 -2.79
N LYS A 4 -18.52 -16.03 -2.12
CA LYS A 4 -19.20 -14.77 -1.80
C LYS A 4 -19.24 -13.93 -3.07
N ILE A 5 -20.44 -13.66 -3.58
CA ILE A 5 -20.67 -12.72 -4.68
C ILE A 5 -20.54 -11.31 -4.09
N THR A 6 -19.63 -10.52 -4.63
CA THR A 6 -19.51 -9.09 -4.32
C THR A 6 -20.21 -8.34 -5.44
N THR A 7 -21.34 -7.69 -5.14
CA THR A 7 -22.06 -6.87 -6.12
C THR A 7 -21.67 -5.40 -5.94
N LEU A 8 -21.15 -4.79 -7.00
CA LEU A 8 -20.90 -3.34 -7.06
C LEU A 8 -22.19 -2.67 -7.55
N ILE A 9 -22.76 -1.77 -6.76
CA ILE A 9 -23.92 -0.97 -7.17
C ILE A 9 -23.43 0.47 -7.34
N LEU A 10 -23.43 0.93 -8.60
CA LEU A 10 -23.19 2.33 -8.93
C LEU A 10 -24.55 3.05 -8.98
N ILE A 11 -24.78 3.99 -8.06
CA ILE A 11 -25.96 4.86 -8.12
C ILE A 11 -25.48 6.23 -8.58
N ALA A 12 -25.94 6.62 -9.77
CA ALA A 12 -25.78 7.97 -10.28
C ALA A 12 -27.07 8.74 -9.96
N CYS A 13 -26.98 9.72 -9.06
CA CYS A 13 -28.07 10.64 -8.81
C CYS A 13 -27.83 11.90 -9.64
N THR A 14 -28.66 12.11 -10.66
CA THR A 14 -28.74 13.39 -11.38
C THR A 14 -29.94 14.15 -10.84
N GLY A 15 -29.73 15.40 -10.42
CA GLY A 15 -30.81 16.26 -9.96
C GLY A 15 -30.51 17.71 -10.28
N LEU A 16 -31.53 18.45 -10.71
CA LEU A 16 -31.52 19.92 -10.69
C LEU A 16 -31.86 20.36 -9.26
N ALA A 17 -30.95 21.09 -8.62
CA ALA A 17 -31.23 21.75 -7.35
C ALA A 17 -31.32 23.26 -7.59
N THR A 18 -32.52 23.82 -7.46
CA THR A 18 -32.72 25.27 -7.47
C THR A 18 -32.44 25.82 -6.07
N THR A 19 -31.36 26.57 -5.90
CA THR A 19 -31.12 27.34 -4.68
C THR A 19 -32.09 28.52 -4.63
N VAL A 20 -32.79 28.71 -3.51
CA VAL A 20 -33.84 29.72 -3.33
C VAL A 20 -33.34 31.18 -3.44
N ASP A 21 -32.05 31.44 -3.67
CA ASP A 21 -31.55 32.83 -3.72
C ASP A 21 -30.41 33.13 -4.71
N ALA A 22 -30.28 32.38 -5.81
CA ALA A 22 -29.39 32.80 -6.90
C ALA A 22 -29.80 32.22 -8.25
N ARG A 23 -29.93 33.10 -9.26
CA ARG A 23 -30.18 32.78 -10.68
C ARG A 23 -28.97 32.10 -11.34
N ARG A 24 -28.62 30.88 -10.92
CA ARG A 24 -27.73 29.99 -11.65
C ARG A 24 -28.23 28.55 -11.51
N GLU A 25 -28.73 28.01 -12.61
CA GLU A 25 -28.87 26.56 -12.77
C GLU A 25 -27.47 25.96 -12.82
N GLN A 26 -27.19 25.01 -11.92
CA GLN A 26 -25.96 24.24 -11.91
C GLN A 26 -26.33 22.76 -11.91
N PHE A 27 -25.85 22.04 -12.92
CA PHE A 27 -25.94 20.58 -12.96
C PHE A 27 -24.92 20.00 -11.99
N TYR A 28 -25.40 19.22 -11.03
CA TYR A 28 -24.55 18.46 -10.10
C TYR A 28 -24.73 16.97 -10.35
N GLY A 29 -23.65 16.29 -10.73
CA GLY A 29 -23.56 14.84 -10.66
C GLY A 29 -22.89 14.46 -9.34
N GLN A 30 -23.59 13.74 -8.47
CA GLN A 30 -22.98 13.10 -7.30
C GLN A 30 -22.94 11.59 -7.53
N TYR A 31 -21.76 11.01 -7.41
CA TYR A 31 -21.54 9.58 -7.44
C TYR A 31 -21.28 9.12 -6.00
N VAL A 32 -22.12 8.21 -5.50
CA VAL A 32 -21.88 7.52 -4.23
C VAL A 32 -21.67 6.05 -4.57
N ILE A 33 -20.48 5.54 -4.27
CA ILE A 33 -20.15 4.12 -4.49
C ILE A 33 -20.54 3.35 -3.24
N PHE A 34 -21.50 2.44 -3.40
CA PHE A 34 -21.92 1.51 -2.36
C PHE A 34 -21.25 0.15 -2.58
N TYR A 35 -20.70 -0.40 -1.50
CA TYR A 35 -20.19 -1.76 -1.45
C TYR A 35 -21.13 -2.60 -0.59
N ALA A 36 -21.73 -3.62 -1.20
CA ALA A 36 -22.50 -4.62 -0.47
C ALA A 36 -21.63 -5.86 -0.24
N SER A 37 -21.44 -6.23 1.02
CA SER A 37 -20.76 -7.48 1.40
C SER A 37 -21.58 -8.21 2.45
N GLY A 38 -22.31 -9.25 2.01
CA GLY A 38 -23.27 -9.97 2.86
C GLY A 38 -24.47 -9.10 3.22
N SER A 39 -24.84 -9.05 4.51
CA SER A 39 -26.02 -8.34 5.01
C SER A 39 -25.83 -6.82 5.22
N ASN A 40 -24.62 -6.31 4.97
CA ASN A 40 -24.24 -4.93 5.27
C ASN A 40 -24.02 -4.13 3.99
N ILE A 41 -24.60 -2.93 3.95
CA ILE A 41 -24.34 -1.92 2.91
C ILE A 41 -23.39 -0.92 3.52
N CYS A 42 -22.23 -0.74 2.89
CA CYS A 42 -21.27 0.28 3.26
C CYS A 42 -21.09 1.27 2.10
N TYR A 43 -20.72 2.51 2.40
CA TYR A 43 -20.39 3.51 1.39
C TYR A 43 -18.94 3.98 1.56
N VAL A 44 -18.29 4.29 0.43
CA VAL A 44 -16.97 4.94 0.43
C VAL A 44 -17.17 6.38 -0.04
N ILE A 45 -16.82 7.33 0.83
CA ILE A 45 -16.63 8.72 0.42
C ILE A 45 -15.15 8.89 0.13
N ASP A 46 -14.82 8.99 -1.15
CA ASP A 46 -13.51 9.47 -1.57
C ASP A 46 -13.50 11.00 -1.47
N ASN A 47 -12.67 11.51 -0.55
CA ASN A 47 -12.54 12.95 -0.32
C ASN A 47 -11.90 13.68 -1.52
N ASP A 48 -11.12 12.99 -2.35
CA ASP A 48 -10.52 13.58 -3.54
C ASP A 48 -11.58 13.79 -4.63
N HIS A 49 -12.54 12.87 -4.75
CA HIS A 49 -13.73 13.03 -5.59
C HIS A 49 -14.67 14.15 -5.11
N LEU A 50 -14.88 14.30 -3.79
CA LEU A 50 -15.71 15.40 -3.26
C LEU A 50 -15.10 16.78 -3.52
N ARG A 51 -13.77 16.90 -3.42
CA ARG A 51 -13.05 18.15 -3.72
C ARG A 51 -13.07 18.48 -5.21
N ALA A 52 -12.93 17.48 -6.07
CA ALA A 52 -13.02 17.66 -7.53
C ALA A 52 -14.40 18.18 -7.98
N LEU A 53 -15.45 17.92 -7.20
CA LEU A 53 -16.83 18.34 -7.49
C LEU A 53 -17.27 19.63 -6.77
N GLY A 54 -16.35 20.34 -6.09
CA GLY A 54 -16.64 21.62 -5.43
C GLY A 54 -17.62 21.54 -4.25
N GLY A 55 -17.85 20.36 -3.68
CA GLY A 55 -18.79 20.18 -2.56
C GLY A 55 -18.18 20.51 -1.20
N SER A 56 -18.91 21.27 -0.36
CA SER A 56 -18.54 21.46 1.06
C SER A 56 -19.00 20.28 1.92
N GLU A 57 -18.17 19.81 2.87
CA GLU A 57 -18.47 18.74 3.84
C GLU A 57 -19.81 18.91 4.59
N ARG A 58 -20.29 20.16 4.76
CA ARG A 58 -21.54 20.46 5.46
C ARG A 58 -22.80 19.84 4.83
N ARG A 59 -22.81 19.61 3.51
CA ARG A 59 -24.00 19.12 2.78
C ARG A 59 -24.22 17.61 2.86
N VAL A 60 -23.19 16.82 3.17
CA VAL A 60 -23.31 15.36 3.33
C VAL A 60 -24.16 14.99 4.56
N LYS A 61 -24.12 15.83 5.61
CA LYS A 61 -24.96 15.65 6.81
C LYS A 61 -26.46 15.81 6.53
N GLU A 62 -26.83 16.60 5.53
CA GLU A 62 -28.24 16.89 5.20
C GLU A 62 -28.88 15.77 4.36
N VAL A 63 -28.08 15.10 3.52
CA VAL A 63 -28.53 13.93 2.74
C VAL A 63 -28.77 12.72 3.64
N SER A 64 -27.97 12.54 4.69
CA SER A 64 -28.15 11.47 5.69
C SER A 64 -29.37 11.68 6.60
N SER A 65 -29.87 12.91 6.76
CA SER A 65 -31.01 13.20 7.63
C SER A 65 -32.33 13.35 6.88
N ARG A 66 -32.32 13.60 5.55
CA ARG A 66 -33.54 13.78 4.75
C ARG A 66 -33.93 12.59 3.87
N ASN A 67 -33.02 11.66 3.59
CA ASN A 67 -33.33 10.54 2.71
C ASN A 67 -33.62 9.25 3.49
N ASN A 68 -34.91 9.01 3.72
CA ASN A 68 -35.52 7.70 3.97
C ASN A 68 -35.39 6.76 2.75
N LEU A 69 -34.22 6.68 2.11
CA LEU A 69 -34.02 5.92 0.88
C LEU A 69 -33.68 4.44 1.11
N LEU A 70 -33.73 3.96 2.35
CA LEU A 70 -33.71 2.54 2.68
C LEU A 70 -34.70 2.27 3.80
N ASP A 71 -35.91 1.86 3.43
CA ASP A 71 -37.02 1.41 4.29
C ASP A 71 -36.72 0.09 5.05
N SER A 72 -35.46 -0.11 5.45
CA SER A 72 -34.97 -1.36 6.05
C SER A 72 -34.62 -1.23 7.52
N GLY A 73 -34.67 -0.03 8.11
CA GLY A 73 -34.30 0.19 9.51
C GLY A 73 -32.85 -0.19 9.86
N LYS A 74 -32.00 -0.45 8.85
CA LYS A 74 -30.62 -0.90 9.07
C LYS A 74 -29.67 0.28 9.17
N PRO A 75 -28.83 0.33 10.22
CA PRO A 75 -27.79 1.34 10.32
C PRO A 75 -26.78 1.20 9.16
N ILE A 76 -26.45 2.33 8.54
CA ILE A 76 -25.45 2.43 7.48
C ILE A 76 -24.09 2.68 8.14
N TYR A 77 -23.09 1.84 7.88
CA TYR A 77 -21.75 1.97 8.43
C TYR A 77 -20.72 2.34 7.35
N PRO A 78 -19.67 3.13 7.68
CA PRO A 78 -18.53 3.30 6.80
C PRO A 78 -17.87 1.93 6.50
N CYS A 79 -17.37 1.74 5.27
CA CYS A 79 -16.68 0.50 4.90
C CYS A 79 -15.55 0.17 5.88
N PRO A 80 -15.33 -1.11 6.24
CA PRO A 80 -14.18 -1.49 7.03
C PRO A 80 -12.91 -1.06 6.28
N LEU A 81 -12.10 -0.24 6.95
CA LEU A 81 -10.78 0.13 6.47
C LEU A 81 -9.99 -1.17 6.26
N GLY A 82 -9.48 -1.41 5.04
CA GLY A 82 -8.74 -2.64 4.73
C GLY A 82 -7.54 -2.84 5.66
N ASP A 83 -6.95 -4.04 5.66
CA ASP A 83 -5.83 -4.39 6.55
C ASP A 83 -4.75 -3.28 6.61
N GLY A 84 -4.40 -2.82 7.81
CA GLY A 84 -3.44 -1.72 7.94
C GLY A 84 -3.32 -1.14 9.35
N PHE A 85 -2.51 -0.09 9.45
CA PHE A 85 -2.31 0.67 10.67
C PHE A 85 -2.99 2.02 10.54
N TYR A 86 -3.78 2.41 11.53
CA TYR A 86 -4.58 3.61 11.51
C TYR A 86 -4.40 4.40 12.80
N ARG A 87 -4.40 5.73 12.71
CA ARG A 87 -4.31 6.65 13.84
C ARG A 87 -5.29 7.80 13.62
N TYR A 88 -6.06 8.15 14.63
CA TYR A 88 -6.88 9.37 14.56
C TYR A 88 -5.99 10.62 14.53
N ARG A 89 -6.35 11.65 13.75
CA ARG A 89 -5.58 12.90 13.56
C ARG A 89 -5.11 13.58 14.85
N HIS A 90 -5.87 13.43 15.94
CA HIS A 90 -5.58 14.02 17.25
C HIS A 90 -5.36 12.99 18.36
N SER A 91 -5.21 11.71 18.03
CA SER A 91 -4.89 10.66 18.99
C SER A 91 -3.43 10.22 18.84
N LYS A 92 -2.80 9.86 19.97
CA LYS A 92 -1.50 9.20 19.97
C LYS A 92 -1.61 7.68 19.71
N GLY A 93 -2.80 7.10 19.90
CA GLY A 93 -3.03 5.66 19.75
C GLY A 93 -3.01 5.22 18.28
N VAL A 94 -2.29 4.13 18.00
CA VAL A 94 -2.30 3.45 16.71
C VAL A 94 -3.10 2.16 16.83
N TYR A 95 -3.93 1.88 15.85
CA TYR A 95 -4.74 0.67 15.76
C TYR A 95 -4.25 -0.16 14.58
N TRP A 96 -4.08 -1.45 14.80
CA TRP A 96 -3.90 -2.42 13.73
C TRP A 96 -5.25 -3.07 13.43
N ILE A 97 -5.67 -2.97 12.18
CA ILE A 97 -6.89 -3.58 11.68
C ILE A 97 -6.50 -4.68 10.71
N ASN A 98 -7.14 -5.84 10.86
CA ASN A 98 -7.20 -6.84 9.81
C ASN A 98 -8.65 -7.33 9.63
N ASN A 99 -8.88 -8.15 8.61
CA ASN A 99 -10.19 -8.73 8.29
C ASN A 99 -10.97 -9.31 9.48
N ALA A 100 -10.29 -9.78 10.54
CA ALA A 100 -10.92 -10.40 11.71
C ALA A 100 -10.85 -9.55 12.97
N ASN A 101 -9.82 -8.72 13.16
CA ASN A 101 -9.48 -8.14 14.46
C ASN A 101 -9.15 -6.66 14.36
N VAL A 102 -9.52 -5.94 15.43
CA VAL A 102 -9.06 -4.57 15.68
C VAL A 102 -8.30 -4.58 16.99
N CYS A 103 -7.07 -4.12 16.93
CA CYS A 103 -6.14 -4.16 18.04
C CYS A 103 -5.56 -2.78 18.32
N ALA A 104 -5.50 -2.38 19.58
CA ALA A 104 -4.70 -1.23 19.99
C ALA A 104 -3.22 -1.63 20.04
N VAL A 105 -2.35 -0.87 19.36
CA VAL A 105 -0.90 -1.05 19.39
C VAL A 105 -0.37 -0.28 20.59
N SER A 106 0.15 -1.01 21.59
CA SER A 106 0.53 -0.44 22.89
C SER A 106 1.84 0.34 22.90
N SER A 107 2.73 0.09 21.93
CA SER A 107 4.05 0.72 21.88
C SER A 107 4.58 0.86 20.45
N GLU A 108 5.55 1.75 20.27
CA GLU A 108 6.31 1.88 19.02
C GLU A 108 7.09 0.58 18.69
N ALA A 109 7.49 -0.19 19.71
CA ALA A 109 8.11 -1.49 19.53
C ALA A 109 7.12 -2.51 18.93
N ASP A 110 5.89 -2.56 19.45
CA ASP A 110 4.82 -3.39 18.89
C ASP A 110 4.50 -2.97 17.45
N LEU A 111 4.42 -1.66 17.18
CA LEU A 111 4.20 -1.13 15.84
C LEU A 111 5.27 -1.61 14.85
N ARG A 112 6.54 -1.60 15.27
CA ARG A 112 7.66 -2.09 14.44
C ARG A 112 7.60 -3.59 14.25
N ALA A 113 7.33 -4.35 15.31
CA ALA A 113 7.22 -5.81 15.27
C ALA A 113 6.08 -6.28 14.35
N LEU A 114 4.99 -5.51 14.28
CA LEU A 114 3.87 -5.76 13.36
C LEU A 114 4.14 -5.24 11.93
N GLY A 115 5.30 -4.64 11.66
CA GLY A 115 5.65 -4.11 10.33
C GLY A 115 4.95 -2.80 9.96
N GLY A 116 4.48 -2.03 10.96
CA GLY A 116 3.74 -0.78 10.78
C GLY A 116 4.58 0.49 10.65
N ARG A 117 5.92 0.39 10.72
CA ARG A 117 6.81 1.56 10.62
C ARG A 117 6.59 2.26 9.28
N ASN A 118 6.26 3.56 9.32
CA ASN A 118 5.91 4.40 8.16
C ASN A 118 4.64 3.97 7.39
N ARG A 119 3.80 3.09 7.95
CA ARG A 119 2.56 2.60 7.32
C ARG A 119 1.29 3.02 8.05
N VAL A 120 1.40 3.97 8.99
CA VAL A 120 0.27 4.49 9.77
C VAL A 120 -0.50 5.51 8.94
N ARG A 121 -1.75 5.18 8.59
CA ARG A 121 -2.68 6.09 7.94
C ARG A 121 -3.35 6.97 8.99
N VAL A 122 -3.37 8.28 8.75
CA VAL A 122 -4.07 9.22 9.63
C VAL A 122 -5.49 9.39 9.13
N VAL A 123 -6.47 9.18 10.02
CA VAL A 123 -7.89 9.32 9.71
C VAL A 123 -8.55 10.34 10.63
N ASP A 124 -9.63 10.97 10.18
CA ASP A 124 -10.40 11.91 10.99
C ASP A 124 -11.25 11.21 12.04
N ARG A 125 -11.59 11.91 13.14
CA ARG A 125 -12.37 11.33 14.26
C ARG A 125 -13.77 10.86 13.86
N ASN A 126 -14.27 11.35 12.72
CA ASN A 126 -15.59 11.01 12.21
C ASN A 126 -15.60 9.68 11.44
N ILE A 127 -14.42 9.07 11.22
CA ILE A 127 -14.30 7.75 10.59
C ILE A 127 -14.29 6.71 11.71
N ASP A 128 -15.33 5.88 11.81
CA ASP A 128 -15.36 4.80 12.77
C ASP A 128 -14.38 3.68 12.34
N ILE A 129 -13.16 3.74 12.89
CA ILE A 129 -12.12 2.72 12.67
C ILE A 129 -12.53 1.37 13.28
N LEU A 130 -13.38 1.38 14.31
CA LEU A 130 -13.75 0.18 15.05
C LEU A 130 -14.92 -0.56 14.40
N GLY A 131 -15.65 0.09 13.49
CA GLY A 131 -16.79 -0.49 12.77
C GLY A 131 -17.85 -1.05 13.70
N GLY A 132 -18.20 -0.31 14.76
CA GLY A 132 -19.16 -0.72 15.78
C GLY A 132 -18.69 -1.83 16.73
N ARG A 133 -17.41 -2.23 16.70
CA ARG A 133 -16.87 -3.25 17.61
C ARG A 133 -16.56 -2.62 18.98
N SER A 134 -17.23 -3.09 20.02
CA SER A 134 -17.01 -2.65 21.41
C SER A 134 -15.78 -3.26 22.07
N ASN A 135 -15.27 -4.38 21.54
CA ASN A 135 -14.15 -5.11 22.12
C ASN A 135 -12.85 -4.84 21.34
N VAL A 136 -12.07 -3.86 21.80
CA VAL A 136 -10.71 -3.60 21.32
C VAL A 136 -9.72 -4.32 22.23
N SER A 137 -9.04 -5.35 21.71
CA SER A 137 -7.99 -6.04 22.45
C SER A 137 -6.65 -5.30 22.33
N SER A 138 -5.81 -5.41 23.36
CA SER A 138 -4.43 -4.91 23.31
C SER A 138 -3.58 -5.91 22.53
N CYS A 139 -3.01 -5.49 21.40
CA CYS A 139 -2.00 -6.30 20.71
C CYS A 139 -0.65 -6.07 21.39
N LYS A 140 -0.37 -6.86 22.42
CA LYS A 140 0.97 -6.95 23.00
C LYS A 140 1.77 -8.00 22.26
N VAL A 141 2.92 -7.63 21.70
CA VAL A 141 3.91 -8.62 21.28
C VAL A 141 4.58 -9.12 22.56
N SER A 142 4.15 -10.28 23.05
CA SER A 142 4.78 -10.92 24.20
C SER A 142 6.27 -11.11 23.93
N ASN A 143 7.13 -10.45 24.72
CA ASN A 143 8.59 -10.62 24.71
C ASN A 143 9.04 -12.03 25.14
N LYS A 144 8.11 -12.95 25.44
CA LYS A 144 8.42 -14.36 25.62
C LYS A 144 8.61 -15.01 24.24
N ILE A 145 9.76 -14.74 23.62
CA ILE A 145 10.31 -15.64 22.62
C ILE A 145 10.85 -16.83 23.41
N GLU A 146 9.97 -17.76 23.78
CA GLU A 146 10.43 -19.13 24.03
C GLU A 146 10.97 -19.62 22.68
N PRO A 147 12.23 -20.06 22.59
CA PRO A 147 12.74 -20.64 21.35
C PRO A 147 11.86 -21.84 21.05
N ARG A 148 11.00 -21.70 20.03
CA ARG A 148 10.30 -22.85 19.47
C ARG A 148 11.37 -23.85 19.01
N PRO A 149 11.25 -25.14 19.36
CA PRO A 149 12.17 -26.15 18.85
C PRO A 149 12.20 -26.06 17.32
N ASN A 150 13.42 -26.05 16.81
CA ASN A 150 13.80 -25.86 15.41
C ASN A 150 12.76 -26.40 14.42
N SER A 151 12.00 -25.49 13.81
CA SER A 151 11.39 -25.79 12.52
C SER A 151 12.49 -25.60 11.47
N ASN A 152 13.16 -26.71 11.11
CA ASN A 152 14.09 -26.88 9.99
C ASN A 152 14.56 -25.56 9.37
N GLY A 153 15.51 -24.92 10.05
CA GLY A 153 16.24 -23.79 9.49
C GLY A 153 16.85 -24.26 8.18
N LEU A 154 16.37 -23.69 7.09
CA LEU A 154 16.86 -23.92 5.75
C LEU A 154 18.30 -23.38 5.64
N SER A 155 19.26 -24.20 6.04
CA SER A 155 20.71 -23.95 5.92
C SER A 155 21.16 -24.29 4.51
N PHE A 156 21.71 -23.33 3.78
CA PHE A 156 22.26 -23.57 2.44
C PHE A 156 23.60 -22.88 2.29
N SER A 157 24.49 -23.42 1.45
CA SER A 157 25.83 -22.91 1.14
C SER A 157 25.96 -22.75 -0.38
N GLY A 158 26.29 -21.53 -0.82
CA GLY A 158 26.16 -21.02 -2.19
C GLY A 158 25.69 -19.57 -2.11
N SER A 159 25.82 -18.75 -3.17
CA SER A 159 25.22 -17.41 -3.18
C SER A 159 23.69 -17.55 -3.14
N ASN A 160 23.12 -17.72 -1.94
CA ASN A 160 21.73 -18.12 -1.70
C ASN A 160 20.77 -16.94 -1.83
N THR A 161 20.84 -16.26 -2.97
CA THR A 161 19.80 -15.30 -3.31
C THR A 161 18.56 -16.11 -3.68
N ARG A 162 17.47 -15.93 -2.92
CA ARG A 162 16.16 -16.53 -3.20
C ARG A 162 15.11 -15.45 -3.22
N PHE A 163 14.05 -15.67 -3.98
CA PHE A 163 12.93 -14.75 -4.08
C PHE A 163 11.68 -15.42 -3.56
N PHE A 164 10.95 -14.73 -2.68
CA PHE A 164 9.73 -15.24 -2.05
C PHE A 164 8.57 -14.29 -2.26
N SER A 165 7.39 -14.84 -2.48
CA SER A 165 6.12 -14.13 -2.47
C SER A 165 5.21 -14.74 -1.40
N VAL A 166 4.38 -13.92 -0.76
CA VAL A 166 3.37 -14.44 0.18
C VAL A 166 2.11 -14.78 -0.60
N ARG A 167 1.56 -15.98 -0.42
CA ARG A 167 0.35 -16.44 -1.14
C ARG A 167 -0.78 -15.40 -1.03
N GLY A 168 -1.34 -15.01 -2.18
CA GLY A 168 -2.40 -14.00 -2.27
C GLY A 168 -1.90 -12.54 -2.24
N ARG A 169 -0.59 -12.31 -2.29
CA ARG A 169 0.03 -10.98 -2.39
C ARG A 169 0.94 -10.94 -3.63
N SER A 170 1.03 -9.79 -4.28
CA SER A 170 1.89 -9.56 -5.45
C SER A 170 3.32 -9.12 -5.10
N VAL A 171 3.62 -8.94 -3.81
CA VAL A 171 4.91 -8.42 -3.35
C VAL A 171 5.94 -9.56 -3.30
N VAL A 172 7.11 -9.31 -3.89
CA VAL A 172 8.24 -10.23 -3.88
C VAL A 172 9.34 -9.70 -2.95
N TYR A 173 9.97 -10.61 -2.21
CA TYR A 173 11.08 -10.34 -1.31
C TYR A 173 12.30 -11.11 -1.77
N GLN A 174 13.43 -10.43 -1.85
CA GLN A 174 14.73 -11.07 -2.01
C GLN A 174 15.30 -11.39 -0.63
N VAL A 175 15.79 -12.60 -0.46
CA VAL A 175 16.50 -13.07 0.74
C VAL A 175 17.92 -13.39 0.35
N GLN A 176 18.89 -12.73 0.99
CA GLN A 176 20.32 -12.93 0.74
C GLN A 176 21.12 -12.63 2.02
N ASN A 177 22.10 -13.46 2.40
CA ASN A 177 23.00 -13.22 3.53
C ASN A 177 22.30 -12.81 4.85
N ASN A 178 21.23 -13.52 5.22
CA ASN A 178 20.37 -13.22 6.38
C ASN A 178 19.69 -11.83 6.37
N GLN A 179 19.55 -11.24 5.19
CA GLN A 179 18.87 -9.98 4.95
C GLN A 179 17.66 -10.22 4.04
N VAL A 180 16.62 -9.42 4.24
CA VAL A 180 15.42 -9.40 3.41
C VAL A 180 15.24 -8.00 2.86
N CYS A 181 14.99 -7.88 1.57
CA CYS A 181 14.55 -6.64 0.97
C CYS A 181 13.33 -6.89 0.07
N MET A 182 12.52 -5.86 -0.12
CA MET A 182 11.32 -5.86 -0.94
C MET A 182 11.68 -5.46 -2.37
N VAL A 183 11.33 -6.31 -3.33
CA VAL A 183 11.48 -6.02 -4.75
C VAL A 183 10.36 -5.08 -5.18
N LEU A 184 10.71 -3.96 -5.80
CA LEU A 184 9.78 -2.88 -6.13
C LEU A 184 8.98 -3.13 -7.41
N SER A 185 9.53 -3.90 -8.35
CA SER A 185 8.93 -4.11 -9.66
C SER A 185 9.37 -5.42 -10.32
N PRO A 186 8.64 -5.90 -11.35
CA PRO A 186 9.07 -7.02 -12.17
C PRO A 186 10.42 -6.80 -12.87
N ASP A 187 10.72 -5.57 -13.32
CA ASP A 187 12.01 -5.27 -13.93
C ASP A 187 13.16 -5.38 -12.93
N GLN A 188 12.95 -4.87 -11.71
CA GLN A 188 13.94 -5.02 -10.66
C GLN A 188 14.15 -6.51 -10.33
N LEU A 189 13.06 -7.31 -10.28
CA LEU A 189 13.14 -8.76 -10.11
C LEU A 189 14.00 -9.42 -11.20
N ASN A 190 13.72 -9.10 -12.47
CA ASN A 190 14.43 -9.65 -13.62
C ASN A 190 15.93 -9.32 -13.57
N VAL A 191 16.27 -8.07 -13.26
CA VAL A 191 17.66 -7.61 -13.17
C VAL A 191 18.39 -8.23 -11.98
N LEU A 192 17.70 -8.51 -10.89
CA LEU A 192 18.22 -9.23 -9.72
C LEU A 192 18.37 -10.75 -9.98
N GLY A 193 17.99 -11.25 -11.16
CA GLY A 193 18.05 -12.67 -11.50
C GLY A 193 16.91 -13.49 -10.90
N GLY A 194 15.79 -12.86 -10.54
CA GLY A 194 14.62 -13.48 -9.93
C GLY A 194 13.74 -14.28 -10.90
N ASN A 195 14.36 -15.18 -11.66
CA ASN A 195 13.68 -16.09 -12.58
C ASN A 195 12.81 -17.15 -11.86
N ARG A 196 12.99 -17.31 -10.54
CA ARG A 196 12.24 -18.23 -9.70
C ARG A 196 11.81 -17.53 -8.43
N VAL A 197 10.49 -17.37 -8.28
CA VAL A 197 9.86 -16.85 -7.07
C VAL A 197 9.12 -17.98 -6.38
N GLU A 198 9.51 -18.27 -5.15
CA GLU A 198 8.88 -19.27 -4.31
C GLU A 198 7.67 -18.65 -3.59
N SER A 199 6.64 -19.46 -3.32
CA SER A 199 5.47 -19.00 -2.57
C SER A 199 5.54 -19.49 -1.12
N THR A 200 5.41 -18.56 -0.16
CA THR A 200 5.31 -18.86 1.27
C THR A 200 3.89 -18.63 1.77
N ARG A 201 3.55 -19.22 2.93
CA ARG A 201 2.21 -19.03 3.52
C ARG A 201 2.10 -17.72 4.29
N SER A 202 3.23 -17.19 4.76
CA SER A 202 3.25 -16.05 5.67
C SER A 202 4.53 -15.22 5.56
N TYR A 203 4.46 -13.99 6.04
CA TYR A 203 5.64 -13.13 6.19
C TYR A 203 6.62 -13.69 7.24
N GLN A 204 6.11 -14.34 8.29
CA GLN A 204 6.94 -14.92 9.34
C GLN A 204 7.97 -15.90 8.76
N GLU A 205 7.60 -16.72 7.78
CA GLU A 205 8.52 -17.65 7.10
C GLU A 205 9.68 -16.93 6.39
N ILE A 206 9.42 -15.76 5.80
CA ILE A 206 10.43 -14.95 5.10
C ILE A 206 11.33 -14.26 6.12
N PHE A 207 10.75 -13.59 7.12
CA PHE A 207 11.46 -12.70 8.04
C PHE A 207 12.05 -13.39 9.29
N ASN A 208 11.75 -14.67 9.55
CA ASN A 208 12.24 -15.37 10.74
C ASN A 208 13.77 -15.30 10.88
N GLY A 209 14.24 -14.56 11.88
CA GLY A 209 15.67 -14.34 12.18
C GLY A 209 16.43 -13.42 11.22
N LYS A 210 15.77 -12.82 10.23
CA LYS A 210 16.41 -12.06 9.15
C LYS A 210 16.24 -10.55 9.33
N LYS A 211 17.24 -9.79 8.87
CA LYS A 211 17.23 -8.32 8.96
C LYS A 211 16.47 -7.72 7.77
N ASP A 212 15.40 -6.97 8.05
CA ASP A 212 14.72 -6.16 7.04
C ASP A 212 15.59 -4.96 6.62
N LYS A 213 15.80 -4.82 5.31
CA LYS A 213 16.55 -3.74 4.68
C LYS A 213 15.68 -2.74 3.93
N GLY A 214 14.35 -2.93 3.92
CA GLY A 214 13.44 -2.11 3.14
C GLY A 214 13.43 -2.52 1.67
N ALA A 215 13.52 -1.55 0.75
CA ALA A 215 13.53 -1.84 -0.69
C ALA A 215 14.86 -2.45 -1.13
N CYS A 216 14.82 -3.36 -2.12
CA CYS A 216 16.02 -3.88 -2.73
C CYS A 216 16.74 -2.79 -3.52
N VAL A 217 18.06 -2.84 -3.46
CA VAL A 217 18.94 -1.94 -4.21
C VAL A 217 19.07 -2.45 -5.65
N TRP A 218 19.11 -1.53 -6.62
CA TRP A 218 19.38 -1.87 -8.01
C TRP A 218 20.83 -2.34 -8.16
N PRO A 219 21.07 -3.49 -8.83
CA PRO A 219 22.42 -3.95 -9.13
C PRO A 219 23.21 -2.93 -9.95
N ASP A 220 24.52 -2.95 -9.81
CA ASP A 220 25.41 -2.09 -10.58
C ASP A 220 25.17 -2.27 -12.09
N GLY A 221 25.09 -1.16 -12.82
CA GLY A 221 24.85 -1.17 -14.25
C GLY A 221 24.18 0.09 -14.78
N PHE A 222 23.83 0.06 -16.07
CA PHE A 222 23.17 1.15 -16.76
C PHE A 222 21.72 0.78 -17.07
N TYR A 223 20.82 1.73 -16.82
CA TYR A 223 19.39 1.56 -16.94
C TYR A 223 18.81 2.71 -17.72
N GLN A 224 17.89 2.41 -18.63
CA GLN A 224 17.12 3.42 -19.34
C GLN A 224 15.64 3.12 -19.13
N ILE A 225 14.91 4.13 -18.68
CA ILE A 225 13.46 4.02 -18.52
C ILE A 225 12.81 4.13 -19.91
N LYS A 226 11.94 3.19 -20.27
CA LYS A 226 11.27 3.16 -21.58
C LYS A 226 10.51 4.47 -21.85
N GLY A 227 10.74 5.05 -23.02
CA GLY A 227 10.18 6.34 -23.41
C GLY A 227 10.92 7.55 -22.82
N ARG A 228 11.95 7.34 -21.98
CA ARG A 228 12.87 8.39 -21.54
C ARG A 228 14.20 8.27 -22.30
N GLY A 229 14.71 9.40 -22.79
CA GLY A 229 16.03 9.44 -23.45
C GLY A 229 17.21 9.38 -22.47
N ALA A 230 16.97 9.61 -21.18
CA ALA A 230 18.01 9.63 -20.16
C ALA A 230 18.45 8.21 -19.74
N VAL A 231 19.77 8.04 -19.58
CA VAL A 231 20.39 6.83 -19.04
C VAL A 231 20.79 7.09 -17.59
N TYR A 232 20.57 6.11 -16.73
CA TYR A 232 20.91 6.15 -15.32
C TYR A 232 21.97 5.09 -15.02
N ARG A 233 22.93 5.42 -14.17
CA ARG A 233 23.91 4.48 -13.64
C ARG A 233 23.52 4.15 -12.21
N ALA A 234 23.33 2.86 -11.92
CA ALA A 234 23.32 2.38 -10.55
C ALA A 234 24.74 1.91 -10.19
N SER A 235 25.26 2.37 -9.06
CA SER A 235 26.54 1.89 -8.53
C SER A 235 26.55 1.98 -7.01
N GLN A 236 26.89 0.87 -6.35
CA GLN A 236 26.96 0.78 -4.88
C GLN A 236 25.66 1.26 -4.21
N GLY A 237 24.53 1.03 -4.89
CA GLY A 237 23.19 1.42 -4.47
C GLY A 237 22.82 2.89 -4.58
N ASN A 238 23.68 3.72 -5.17
CA ASN A 238 23.32 5.05 -5.61
C ASN A 238 22.89 5.02 -7.06
N ILE A 239 21.94 5.89 -7.42
CA ILE A 239 21.48 6.07 -8.80
C ILE A 239 21.73 7.51 -9.19
N CYS A 240 22.40 7.71 -10.33
CA CYS A 240 22.67 9.02 -10.91
C CYS A 240 22.34 8.99 -12.41
N TRP A 241 22.04 10.13 -13.01
CA TRP A 241 21.82 10.20 -14.46
C TRP A 241 23.14 10.50 -15.19
N VAL A 242 23.31 9.85 -16.34
CA VAL A 242 24.48 9.99 -17.22
C VAL A 242 24.23 11.12 -18.20
N ARG A 243 25.15 12.08 -18.25
CA ARG A 243 24.95 13.36 -18.94
C ARG A 243 24.93 13.24 -20.46
N ASN A 244 25.83 12.44 -21.02
CA ASN A 244 26.03 12.36 -22.45
C ASN A 244 26.68 11.00 -22.82
N PRO A 245 26.70 10.65 -24.13
CA PRO A 245 27.30 9.41 -24.58
C PRO A 245 28.80 9.26 -24.26
N ALA A 246 29.55 10.36 -24.16
CA ALA A 246 30.96 10.32 -23.77
C ALA A 246 31.11 9.83 -22.32
N GLN A 247 30.34 10.38 -21.38
CA GLN A 247 30.33 9.91 -20.00
C GLN A 247 29.86 8.45 -19.87
N LEU A 248 28.87 8.03 -20.68
CA LEU A 248 28.44 6.63 -20.73
C LEU A 248 29.59 5.71 -21.17
N LYS A 249 30.37 6.14 -22.17
CA LYS A 249 31.56 5.44 -22.65
C LYS A 249 32.64 5.37 -21.59
N ASP A 250 32.90 6.46 -20.89
CA ASP A 250 33.93 6.54 -19.85
C ASP A 250 33.62 5.62 -18.66
N PHE A 251 32.34 5.43 -18.34
CA PHE A 251 31.91 4.44 -17.34
C PHE A 251 31.87 3.00 -17.86
N GLY A 252 32.29 2.74 -19.11
CA GLY A 252 32.28 1.40 -19.73
C GLY A 252 30.88 0.92 -20.16
N GLY A 253 29.90 1.80 -20.26
CA GLY A 253 28.50 1.46 -20.45
C GLY A 253 28.02 1.25 -21.90
N ILE A 254 28.92 1.30 -22.90
CA ILE A 254 28.52 1.07 -24.29
C ILE A 254 27.99 -0.37 -24.43
N GLY A 255 26.72 -0.49 -24.83
CA GLY A 255 26.07 -1.79 -25.08
C GLY A 255 25.51 -2.49 -23.84
N GLN A 256 25.60 -1.88 -22.65
CA GLN A 256 25.14 -2.50 -21.39
C GLN A 256 23.89 -1.83 -20.78
N VAL A 257 23.20 -0.99 -21.56
CA VAL A 257 22.01 -0.27 -21.07
C VAL A 257 20.81 -1.22 -21.06
N LYS A 258 20.29 -1.50 -19.86
CA LYS A 258 19.08 -2.30 -19.66
C LYS A 258 17.85 -1.40 -19.72
N LEU A 259 16.89 -1.75 -20.57
CA LEU A 259 15.61 -1.06 -20.62
C LEU A 259 14.68 -1.52 -19.50
N VAL A 260 14.06 -0.58 -18.79
CA VAL A 260 13.11 -0.84 -17.70
C VAL A 260 11.84 0.00 -17.90
N ASP A 261 10.70 -0.47 -17.40
CA ASP A 261 9.42 0.23 -17.52
C ASP A 261 9.37 1.49 -16.64
N ASN A 262 8.46 2.41 -16.98
CA ASN A 262 8.24 3.66 -16.25
C ASN A 262 7.94 3.45 -14.76
N ASN A 263 7.35 2.30 -14.41
CA ASN A 263 6.97 1.94 -13.04
C ASN A 263 7.99 1.01 -12.37
N ALA A 264 9.20 0.87 -12.93
CA ALA A 264 10.21 -0.02 -12.38
C ALA A 264 10.68 0.37 -10.96
N GLY A 265 10.40 1.59 -10.50
CA GLY A 265 10.88 2.07 -9.21
C GLY A 265 12.37 2.37 -9.19
N LEU A 266 12.96 2.63 -10.37
CA LEU A 266 14.36 3.05 -10.50
C LEU A 266 14.61 4.39 -9.81
N LEU A 267 13.64 5.30 -9.87
CA LEU A 267 13.69 6.61 -9.22
C LEU A 267 12.60 6.69 -8.14
N PRO A 268 12.90 6.27 -6.90
CA PRO A 268 11.94 6.37 -5.81
C PRO A 268 11.73 7.84 -5.43
N GLY A 269 10.62 8.41 -5.90
CA GLY A 269 10.27 9.81 -5.70
C GLY A 269 10.53 10.65 -6.96
N SER A 270 9.65 11.61 -7.21
CA SER A 270 9.57 12.46 -8.41
C SER A 270 10.77 13.37 -8.67
N LYS A 271 11.86 13.25 -7.90
CA LYS A 271 13.06 14.05 -8.10
C LYS A 271 14.02 13.27 -8.97
N ASP A 272 14.44 13.88 -10.07
CA ASP A 272 15.54 13.36 -10.87
C ASP A 272 16.78 13.23 -9.96
N PRO A 273 17.53 12.13 -10.08
CA PRO A 273 18.70 11.92 -9.28
C PRO A 273 19.76 12.98 -9.60
N LYS A 274 20.82 13.07 -8.79
CA LYS A 274 21.98 13.90 -9.14
C LYS A 274 22.64 13.37 -10.42
N GLN A 275 23.33 14.24 -11.13
CA GLN A 275 24.17 13.83 -12.25
C GLN A 275 25.30 12.95 -11.72
N CYS A 276 25.73 11.96 -12.51
CA CYS A 276 26.95 11.24 -12.19
C CYS A 276 28.15 12.19 -12.32
N ASP A 277 29.04 12.15 -11.33
CA ASP A 277 30.35 12.79 -11.36
C ASP A 277 31.39 11.82 -11.97
#